data_AF-A0AAD1KCM8-F1
#
_entry.id   AF-A0AAD1KCM8-F1
#
_cell.length_a   1.000
_cell.length_b   1.000
_cell.length_c   1.000
_cell.angle_alpha   90.00
_cell.angle_beta   90.00
_cell.angle_gamma   90.00
#
_symmetry.space_group_name_H-M   'P 1'
#
loop_
_entity.id
_entity.type
_entity.pdbx_description
1 polymer ?
#
loop_
_entity_poly.entity_id
_entity_poly.type
_entity_poly.pdbx_seq_one_letter_code
_entity_poly.pdbx_strand_id
1 'polypeptide(L)'
;MATTELDTILDLNTLEQYCSAIGAGTLLKSVVLFEQLLPEYVANLQKAEAAGDKDTLCAEAHKFKGAAGSVGLKRIQQTAQQLQHGEEAEWEAGHKEWLTIIVEHAGEDLQQLKSFLEAKT
;
A
#
# COMPACT_ATOMS: atom_id res chain seq x y z
N MET A 1 -16.11 -3.92 -18.03
CA MET A 1 -14.83 -4.66 -17.86
C MET A 1 -13.78 -3.87 -17.06
N ALA A 2 -13.89 -2.55 -16.88
CA ALA A 2 -12.94 -1.77 -16.06
C ALA A 2 -12.96 -2.04 -14.55
N THR A 3 -14.08 -2.55 -14.00
CA THR A 3 -14.21 -2.80 -12.55
C THR A 3 -13.32 -3.95 -12.03
N THR A 4 -12.94 -4.88 -12.92
CA THR A 4 -12.15 -6.07 -12.57
C THR A 4 -10.67 -5.76 -12.34
N GLU A 5 -10.11 -4.73 -12.98
CA GLU A 5 -8.72 -4.30 -12.77
C GLU A 5 -8.58 -3.40 -11.54
N LEU A 6 -9.60 -2.61 -11.19
CA LEU A 6 -9.54 -1.84 -9.95
C LEU A 6 -9.64 -2.73 -8.71
N ASP A 7 -10.39 -3.84 -8.74
CA ASP A 7 -10.51 -4.75 -7.59
C ASP A 7 -9.20 -5.49 -7.26
N THR A 8 -8.27 -5.59 -8.21
CA THR A 8 -6.95 -6.18 -7.94
C THR A 8 -6.01 -5.19 -7.26
N ILE A 9 -6.26 -3.89 -7.44
CA ILE A 9 -5.43 -2.80 -6.93
C ILE A 9 -5.99 -2.23 -5.62
N LEU A 10 -7.29 -2.02 -5.58
CA LEU A 10 -8.03 -1.37 -4.51
C LEU A 10 -9.00 -2.35 -3.84
N ASP A 11 -9.17 -2.20 -2.54
CA ASP A 11 -10.17 -2.95 -1.79
C ASP A 11 -11.52 -2.25 -1.92
N LEU A 12 -12.20 -2.46 -3.05
CA LEU A 12 -13.47 -1.79 -3.36
C LEU A 12 -14.50 -2.01 -2.26
N ASN A 13 -14.54 -3.21 -1.68
CA ASN A 13 -15.46 -3.56 -0.61
C ASN A 13 -15.22 -2.71 0.66
N THR A 14 -13.96 -2.57 1.08
CA THR A 14 -13.58 -1.74 2.23
C THR A 14 -13.80 -0.25 1.94
N LEU A 15 -13.45 0.20 0.73
CA LEU A 15 -13.64 1.58 0.31
C LEU A 15 -15.12 1.97 0.30
N GLU A 16 -16.01 1.10 -0.18
CA GLU A 16 -17.46 1.36 -0.15
C GLU A 16 -18.01 1.42 1.28
N GLN A 17 -17.53 0.55 2.16
CA GLN A 17 -17.88 0.59 3.59
C GLN A 17 -17.41 1.89 4.24
N TYR A 18 -16.17 2.32 3.99
CA TYR A 18 -15.64 3.57 4.52
C TYR A 18 -16.35 4.79 3.95
N CYS A 19 -16.61 4.83 2.65
CA CYS A 19 -17.39 5.91 2.04
C CYS A 19 -18.78 6.00 2.67
N SER A 20 -19.43 4.87 2.97
CA SER A 20 -20.74 4.84 3.62
C SER A 20 -20.69 5.24 5.10
N ALA A 21 -19.58 4.96 5.79
CA ALA A 21 -19.42 5.22 7.23
C ALA A 21 -18.95 6.65 7.55
N ILE A 22 -17.94 7.15 6.84
CA ILE A 22 -17.28 8.44 7.13
C ILE A 22 -17.36 9.46 5.97
N GLY A 23 -17.84 9.03 4.79
CA GLY A 23 -17.89 9.84 3.57
C GLY A 23 -16.61 9.78 2.74
N ALA A 24 -16.75 9.76 1.41
CA ALA A 24 -15.64 9.72 0.46
C ALA A 24 -14.65 10.88 0.65
N GLY A 25 -15.15 12.09 0.92
CA GLY A 25 -14.29 13.26 1.17
C GLY A 25 -13.45 13.17 2.46
N THR A 26 -13.93 12.48 3.49
CA THR A 26 -13.12 12.23 4.72
C THR A 26 -12.04 11.20 4.43
N LEU A 27 -12.39 10.12 3.73
CA LEU A 27 -11.43 9.09 3.33
C LEU A 27 -10.34 9.66 2.41
N LEU A 28 -10.71 10.52 1.45
CA LEU A 28 -9.77 11.18 0.56
C LEU A 28 -8.70 11.99 1.32
N LYS A 29 -9.06 12.64 2.44
CA LYS A 29 -8.07 13.32 3.29
C LYS A 29 -7.05 12.35 3.88
N SER A 30 -7.48 11.17 4.32
CA SER A 30 -6.57 10.11 4.78
C SER A 30 -5.66 9.63 3.65
N VAL A 31 -6.17 9.49 2.43
CA VAL A 31 -5.36 9.14 1.25
C VAL A 31 -4.30 10.20 0.94
N VAL A 32 -4.67 11.49 1.00
CA VAL A 32 -3.72 12.60 0.79
C VAL A 32 -2.63 12.62 1.86
N LEU A 33 -2.97 12.36 3.13
CA LEU A 33 -1.97 12.24 4.19
C LEU A 33 -1.02 11.07 3.92
N PHE A 34 -1.55 9.93 3.49
CA PHE A 34 -0.74 8.78 3.11
C PHE A 34 0.17 9.09 1.91
N GLU A 35 -0.30 9.81 0.89
CA GLU A 35 0.50 10.27 -0.26
C GLU A 35 1.70 11.12 0.16
N GLN A 36 1.51 11.99 1.16
CA GLN A 36 2.59 12.82 1.71
C GLN A 36 3.65 12.00 2.45
N LEU A 37 3.24 10.91 3.11
CA LEU A 37 4.12 10.02 3.87
C LEU A 37 4.74 8.91 3.01
N LEU A 38 4.15 8.59 1.86
CA LEU A 38 4.60 7.56 0.93
C LEU A 38 6.11 7.62 0.61
N PRO A 39 6.70 8.77 0.22
CA PRO A 39 8.13 8.83 -0.07
C PRO A 39 9.00 8.51 1.15
N GLU A 40 8.55 8.84 2.36
CA GLU A 40 9.26 8.50 3.60
C GLU A 40 9.22 6.99 3.87
N TYR A 41 8.03 6.37 3.75
CA TYR A 41 7.88 4.91 3.89
C TYR A 41 8.74 4.15 2.90
N VAL A 42 8.68 4.53 1.62
CA VAL A 42 9.46 3.89 0.56
C VAL A 42 10.96 4.07 0.79
N ALA A 43 11.39 5.26 1.18
CA ALA A 43 12.80 5.51 1.48
C ALA A 43 13.30 4.68 2.67
N ASN A 44 12.48 4.48 3.72
CA ASN A 44 12.86 3.66 4.86
C ASN A 44 12.99 2.18 4.47
N LEU A 45 12.05 1.66 3.67
CA LEU A 45 12.11 0.30 3.15
C LEU A 45 13.38 0.07 2.30
N GLN A 46 13.66 0.99 1.38
CA GLN A 46 14.87 0.92 0.53
C GLN A 46 16.16 1.02 1.34
N LYS A 47 16.19 1.88 2.38
CA LYS A 47 17.35 1.97 3.28
C LYS A 47 17.58 0.68 4.07
N ALA A 48 16.51 0.07 4.58
CA ALA A 48 16.60 -1.18 5.32
C ALA A 48 17.10 -2.33 4.43
N GLU A 49 16.58 -2.43 3.20
CA GLU A 49 17.05 -3.41 2.22
C GLU A 49 18.52 -3.17 1.83
N ALA A 50 18.90 -1.93 1.53
CA ALA A 50 20.28 -1.57 1.20
C ALA A 50 21.26 -1.81 2.36
N ALA A 51 20.80 -1.71 3.60
CA ALA A 51 21.57 -2.03 4.80
C ALA A 51 21.67 -3.54 5.06
N GLY A 52 20.88 -4.37 4.36
CA GLY A 52 20.74 -5.80 4.65
C GLY A 52 20.07 -6.08 6.00
N ASP A 53 19.36 -5.11 6.56
CA ASP A 53 18.70 -5.24 7.86
C ASP A 53 17.27 -5.75 7.67
N LYS A 54 17.17 -7.08 7.75
CA LYS A 54 15.91 -7.81 7.60
C LYS A 54 14.87 -7.46 8.67
N ASP A 55 15.29 -7.28 9.92
CA ASP A 55 14.35 -6.99 11.03
C ASP A 55 13.74 -5.60 10.84
N THR A 56 14.59 -4.62 10.53
CA THR A 56 14.13 -3.26 10.19
C THR A 56 13.24 -3.26 8.95
N LEU A 57 13.60 -4.01 7.89
CA LEU A 57 12.79 -4.10 6.68
C LEU A 57 11.40 -4.67 6.96
N CYS A 58 11.31 -5.75 7.75
CA CYS A 58 10.04 -6.34 8.16
C CYS A 58 9.20 -5.36 9.00
N ALA A 59 9.83 -4.62 9.92
CA ALA A 59 9.15 -3.63 10.76
C ALA A 59 8.62 -2.45 9.95
N GLU A 60 9.39 -1.93 9.00
CA GLU A 60 8.95 -0.87 8.10
C GLU A 60 7.84 -1.37 7.15
N ALA A 61 7.95 -2.60 6.64
CA ALA A 61 6.91 -3.23 5.82
C ALA A 61 5.60 -3.39 6.60
N HIS A 62 5.65 -3.74 7.89
CA HIS A 62 4.49 -3.82 8.75
C HIS A 62 3.79 -2.45 8.90
N LYS A 63 4.55 -1.38 9.15
CA LYS A 63 4.02 -0.02 9.25
C LYS A 63 3.36 0.42 7.92
N PHE A 64 4.06 0.19 6.82
CA PHE A 64 3.58 0.55 5.49
C PHE A 64 2.33 -0.24 5.10
N LYS A 65 2.28 -1.55 5.38
CA LYS A 65 1.09 -2.40 5.20
C LYS A 65 -0.11 -1.84 5.94
N GLY A 66 0.06 -1.47 7.21
CA GLY A 66 -1.02 -0.91 8.03
C GLY A 66 -1.58 0.39 7.41
N ALA A 67 -0.68 1.27 6.98
CA ALA A 67 -1.06 2.53 6.33
C ALA A 67 -1.77 2.28 4.99
N ALA A 68 -1.21 1.45 4.11
CA ALA A 68 -1.80 1.08 2.82
C ALA A 68 -3.18 0.41 2.97
N GLY A 69 -3.32 -0.51 3.93
CA GLY A 69 -4.60 -1.17 4.22
C GLY A 69 -5.65 -0.21 4.76
N SER A 70 -5.26 0.78 5.58
CA SER A 70 -6.18 1.78 6.14
C SER A 70 -6.78 2.72 5.09
N VAL A 71 -6.13 2.87 3.92
CA VAL A 71 -6.62 3.68 2.81
C VAL A 71 -7.24 2.84 1.70
N GLY A 72 -7.19 1.50 1.78
CA GLY A 72 -7.79 0.59 0.81
C GLY A 72 -6.91 0.24 -0.40
N LEU A 73 -5.58 0.37 -0.30
CA LEU A 73 -4.63 -0.07 -1.34
C LEU A 73 -4.33 -1.57 -1.20
N LYS A 74 -5.20 -2.40 -1.75
CA LYS A 74 -5.18 -3.87 -1.63
C LYS A 74 -3.88 -4.48 -2.15
N ARG A 75 -3.47 -4.15 -3.37
CA ARG A 75 -2.24 -4.70 -3.98
C ARG A 75 -1.02 -4.40 -3.13
N ILE A 76 -0.85 -3.12 -2.80
CA ILE A 76 0.27 -2.64 -1.98
C ILE A 76 0.28 -3.27 -0.59
N GLN A 77 -0.89 -3.37 0.05
CA GLN A 77 -1.05 -4.04 1.34
C GLN A 77 -0.63 -5.52 1.26
N GLN A 78 -1.03 -6.24 0.21
CA GLN A 78 -0.66 -7.65 0.00
C GLN A 78 0.84 -7.81 -0.22
N THR A 79 1.45 -6.96 -1.05
CA THR A 79 2.90 -6.99 -1.28
C THR A 79 3.69 -6.66 -0.01
N ALA A 80 3.26 -5.64 0.74
CA ALA A 80 3.86 -5.29 2.03
C ALA A 80 3.66 -6.41 3.07
N GLN A 81 2.54 -7.15 2.98
CA GLN A 81 2.32 -8.33 3.78
C GLN A 81 3.36 -9.42 3.47
N GLN A 82 3.70 -9.68 2.22
CA GLN A 82 4.75 -10.64 1.89
C GLN A 82 6.11 -10.15 2.42
N LEU A 83 6.38 -8.86 2.26
CA LEU A 83 7.63 -8.24 2.69
C LEU A 83 7.84 -8.23 4.22
N GLN A 84 6.78 -8.20 5.03
CA GLN A 84 6.93 -8.29 6.50
C GLN A 84 7.20 -9.72 7.01
N HIS A 85 6.91 -10.77 6.24
CA HIS A 85 7.10 -12.16 6.69
C HIS A 85 8.50 -12.67 6.35
N GLY A 86 9.51 -12.04 6.95
CA GLY A 86 10.92 -12.40 6.74
C GLY A 86 11.25 -13.86 7.05
N GLU A 87 10.46 -14.53 7.88
CA GLU A 87 10.66 -15.93 8.25
C GLU A 87 10.32 -16.94 7.14
N GLU A 88 9.58 -16.53 6.11
CA GLU A 88 9.17 -17.41 5.01
C GLU A 88 10.35 -17.75 4.09
N ALA A 89 10.41 -18.98 3.60
CA ALA A 89 11.48 -19.43 2.70
C ALA A 89 11.49 -18.66 1.37
N GLU A 90 10.32 -18.25 0.89
CA GLU A 90 10.14 -17.48 -0.34
C GLU A 90 10.61 -16.02 -0.20
N TRP A 91 10.77 -15.53 1.04
CA TRP A 91 11.14 -14.15 1.30
C TRP A 91 12.54 -13.80 0.79
N GLU A 92 13.53 -14.67 1.03
CA GLU A 92 14.92 -14.43 0.61
C GLU A 92 15.04 -14.24 -0.91
N ALA A 93 14.20 -14.94 -1.69
CA ALA A 93 14.17 -14.81 -3.15
C ALA A 93 13.27 -13.68 -3.64
N GLY A 94 12.18 -13.37 -2.93
CA GLY A 94 11.11 -12.47 -3.39
C GLY A 94 11.14 -11.04 -2.83
N HIS A 95 11.79 -10.77 -1.68
CA HIS A 95 11.70 -9.48 -0.98
C HIS A 95 12.09 -8.28 -1.83
N LYS A 96 13.12 -8.41 -2.68
CA LYS A 96 13.57 -7.32 -3.57
C LYS A 96 12.53 -7.01 -4.65
N GLU A 97 11.89 -8.05 -5.19
CA GLU A 97 10.84 -7.90 -6.18
C GLU A 97 9.60 -7.25 -5.55
N TRP A 98 9.19 -7.70 -4.37
CA TRP A 98 8.08 -7.10 -3.63
C TRP A 98 8.34 -5.64 -3.27
N LEU A 99 9.56 -5.31 -2.83
CA LEU A 99 9.95 -3.93 -2.59
C LEU A 99 9.87 -3.09 -3.88
N THR A 100 10.35 -3.63 -4.99
CA THR A 100 10.28 -2.95 -6.29
C THR A 100 8.84 -2.70 -6.71
N ILE A 101 7.96 -3.70 -6.58
CA ILE A 101 6.51 -3.57 -6.85
C ILE A 101 5.90 -2.44 -6.02
N ILE A 102 6.25 -2.35 -4.72
CA ILE A 102 5.77 -1.27 -3.86
C ILE A 102 6.26 0.09 -4.37
N VAL A 103 7.55 0.22 -4.69
CA VAL A 103 8.15 1.49 -5.13
C VAL A 103 7.55 1.96 -6.46
N GLU A 104 7.37 1.04 -7.42
CA GLU A 104 6.88 1.38 -8.77
C GLU A 104 5.37 1.63 -8.80
N HIS A 105 4.58 0.81 -8.08
CA HIS A 105 3.13 0.86 -8.20
C HIS A 105 2.42 1.63 -7.10
N ALA A 106 3.03 1.89 -5.93
CA ALA A 106 2.31 2.59 -4.86
C ALA A 106 1.86 3.99 -5.28
N GLY A 107 2.64 4.69 -6.12
CA GLY A 107 2.24 5.98 -6.67
C GLY A 107 1.05 5.86 -7.63
N GLU A 108 1.09 4.90 -8.56
CA GLU A 108 0.02 4.67 -9.54
C GLU A 108 -1.29 4.23 -8.87
N ASP A 109 -1.21 3.25 -7.98
CA ASP A 109 -2.34 2.69 -7.24
C ASP A 109 -3.02 3.79 -6.39
N LEU A 110 -2.22 4.68 -5.81
CA LEU A 110 -2.71 5.82 -5.05
C LEU A 110 -3.43 6.85 -5.94
N GLN A 111 -2.94 7.13 -7.16
CA GLN A 111 -3.66 8.00 -8.09
C GLN A 111 -5.01 7.40 -8.50
N GLN A 112 -5.06 6.07 -8.72
CA GLN A 112 -6.32 5.38 -9.01
C GLN A 112 -7.29 5.46 -7.83
N LEU A 113 -6.80 5.27 -6.60
CA LEU A 113 -7.59 5.43 -5.38
C LEU A 113 -8.17 6.85 -5.25
N LYS A 114 -7.35 7.88 -5.44
CA LYS A 114 -7.81 9.28 -5.39
C LYS A 114 -8.90 9.54 -6.43
N SER A 115 -8.65 9.14 -7.68
CA SER A 115 -9.62 9.29 -8.78
C SER A 115 -10.95 8.58 -8.48
N PHE A 116 -10.90 7.40 -7.87
CA PHE A 116 -12.09 6.65 -7.46
C PHE A 116 -12.88 7.37 -6.36
N LEU A 117 -12.21 7.93 -5.36
CA LEU A 117 -12.86 8.67 -4.27
C LEU A 117 -13.40 10.02 -4.74
N GLU A 118 -12.67 10.74 -5.58
CA GLU A 118 -13.12 12.00 -6.18
C GLU A 118 -14.38 11.80 -7.03
N ALA A 119 -14.48 10.69 -7.78
CA ALA A 119 -15.69 10.35 -8.53
C ALA A 119 -16.91 10.01 -7.63
N LYS A 120 -16.70 9.77 -6.33
CA LYS A 120 -17.74 9.48 -5.34
C LYS A 120 -17.98 10.62 -4.33
N THR A 121 -17.24 11.72 -4.44
CA THR A 121 -17.39 12.91 -3.58
C THR A 121 -18.45 13.84 -4.15
#